data_AF-A0A8I1LRJ0-F1
#
_entry.id   AF-A0A8I1LRJ0-F1
#
_cell.length_a   1.000
_cell.length_b   1.000
_cell.length_c   1.000
_cell.angle_alpha   90.00
_cell.angle_beta   90.00
_cell.angle_gamma   90.00
#
_symmetry.space_group_name_H-M   'P 1'
#
loop_
_entity.id
_entity.type
_entity.pdbx_description
1 polymer ?
#
loop_
_entity_poly.entity_id
_entity_poly.type
_entity_poly.pdbx_seq_one_letter_code
_entity_poly.pdbx_strand_id
1 'polypeptide(L)'
;MTQDTNRAVIAIDMLKKRFGVSSDADLARSLKVSHSAIVSWRKKGAVPDRYLTAGPGNVSYSFTTAPMLWNDEEQHALPLALARLFRDHGDKYASFEKFAIGQPLISTSLWMYLAEAVRELREHCDRTGDHPRMAMLIVARDTIGKPAAHPPFVQVSVTRGGAEE
;
A
#
# COMPACT_ATOMS: atom_id res chain seq x y z
N MET A 1 34.05 -18.12 2.30
CA MET A 1 32.65 -17.68 2.14
C MET A 1 32.68 -16.24 1.66
N THR A 2 32.12 -15.96 0.49
CA THR A 2 32.22 -14.66 -0.21
C THR A 2 31.24 -13.63 0.35
N GLN A 3 31.62 -12.35 0.27
CA GLN A 3 30.90 -11.19 0.81
C GLN A 3 29.44 -11.08 0.29
N ASP A 4 29.19 -11.58 -0.93
CA ASP A 4 27.86 -11.60 -1.56
C ASP A 4 26.90 -12.62 -0.92
N THR A 5 27.39 -13.80 -0.53
CA THR A 5 26.57 -14.79 0.20
C THR A 5 26.07 -14.20 1.51
N ASN A 6 26.88 -13.35 2.16
CA ASN A 6 26.50 -12.69 3.40
C ASN A 6 25.39 -11.65 3.19
N ARG A 7 25.44 -10.88 2.08
CA ARG A 7 24.37 -9.92 1.72
C ARG A 7 23.03 -10.58 1.47
N ALA A 8 23.00 -11.71 0.74
CA ALA A 8 21.76 -12.44 0.50
C ALA A 8 21.16 -13.02 1.78
N VAL A 9 21.98 -13.52 2.70
CA VAL A 9 21.50 -14.04 3.99
C VAL A 9 20.85 -12.92 4.80
N ILE A 10 21.50 -11.77 4.91
CA ILE A 10 20.94 -10.60 5.60
C ILE A 10 19.62 -10.15 4.96
N ALA A 11 19.56 -10.08 3.63
CA ALA A 11 18.34 -9.72 2.90
C ALA A 11 17.20 -10.73 3.13
N ILE A 12 17.49 -12.03 3.11
CA ILE A 12 16.49 -13.07 3.37
C ILE A 12 15.98 -12.97 4.82
N ASP A 13 16.86 -12.74 5.79
CA ASP A 13 16.45 -12.61 7.19
C ASP A 13 15.64 -11.32 7.43
N MET A 14 15.95 -10.23 6.73
CA MET A 14 15.10 -9.03 6.72
C MET A 14 13.71 -9.34 6.14
N LEU A 15 13.64 -10.10 5.05
CA LEU A 15 12.36 -10.51 4.45
C LEU A 15 11.56 -11.43 5.37
N LYS A 16 12.21 -12.35 6.08
CA LYS A 16 11.55 -13.20 7.09
C LYS A 16 10.90 -12.39 8.19
N LYS A 17 11.68 -11.49 8.80
CA LYS A 17 11.17 -10.57 9.83
C LYS A 17 9.98 -9.75 9.30
N ARG A 18 10.06 -9.29 8.05
CA ARG A 18 9.00 -8.52 7.40
C ARG A 18 7.69 -9.29 7.25
N PHE A 19 7.73 -10.52 6.76
CA PHE A 19 6.52 -11.32 6.56
C PHE A 19 6.05 -12.00 7.86
N GLY A 20 6.69 -11.72 9.01
CA GLY A 20 6.37 -12.37 10.28
C GLY A 20 6.64 -13.87 10.27
N VAL A 21 7.54 -14.33 9.40
CA VAL A 21 7.82 -15.75 9.17
C VAL A 21 9.19 -16.13 9.71
N SER A 22 9.30 -17.35 10.22
CA SER A 22 10.55 -17.88 10.79
C SER A 22 11.30 -18.80 9.82
N SER A 23 10.63 -19.40 8.84
CA SER A 23 11.23 -20.35 7.91
C SER A 23 11.35 -19.83 6.47
N ASP A 24 12.33 -20.37 5.72
CA ASP A 24 12.47 -20.10 4.28
C ASP A 24 11.26 -20.63 3.49
N ALA A 25 10.61 -21.69 3.98
CA ALA A 25 9.43 -22.27 3.35
C ALA A 25 8.18 -21.39 3.52
N ASP A 26 8.04 -20.78 4.70
CA ASP A 26 6.99 -19.78 4.95
C ASP A 26 7.26 -18.52 4.13
N LEU A 27 8.51 -18.04 4.08
CA LEU A 27 8.88 -16.90 3.24
C LEU A 27 8.59 -17.16 1.76
N ALA A 28 8.92 -18.35 1.25
CA ALA A 28 8.63 -18.75 -0.12
C ALA A 28 7.12 -18.71 -0.42
N ARG A 29 6.29 -19.20 0.51
CA ARG A 29 4.83 -19.12 0.41
C ARG A 29 4.34 -17.67 0.40
N SER A 30 4.82 -16.83 1.31
CA SER A 30 4.43 -15.41 1.39
C SER A 30 4.82 -14.62 0.15
N LEU A 31 6.01 -14.90 -0.40
CA LEU A 31 6.50 -14.29 -1.64
C LEU A 31 5.94 -14.94 -2.93
N LYS A 32 5.15 -16.01 -2.81
CA LYS A 32 4.63 -16.83 -3.92
C LYS A 32 5.74 -17.29 -4.88
N VAL A 33 6.89 -17.68 -4.32
CA VAL A 33 8.02 -18.26 -5.05
C VAL A 33 8.26 -19.69 -4.59
N SER A 34 9.00 -20.47 -5.39
CA SER A 34 9.42 -21.79 -4.97
C SER A 34 10.46 -21.71 -3.84
N HIS A 35 10.47 -22.70 -2.95
CA HIS A 35 11.54 -22.84 -1.95
C HIS A 35 12.93 -22.89 -2.61
N SER A 36 13.02 -23.52 -3.79
CA SER A 36 14.25 -23.55 -4.60
C SER A 36 14.73 -22.17 -5.04
N ALA A 37 13.84 -21.18 -5.20
CA ALA A 37 14.22 -19.82 -5.53
C ALA A 37 14.98 -19.16 -4.36
N ILE A 38 14.50 -19.32 -3.13
CA ILE A 38 15.17 -18.80 -1.93
C ILE A 38 16.56 -19.42 -1.77
N VAL A 39 16.68 -20.73 -1.96
CA VAL A 39 17.96 -21.45 -1.95
C VAL A 39 18.90 -20.93 -3.05
N SER A 40 18.36 -20.67 -4.25
CA SER A 40 19.10 -20.11 -5.38
C SER A 40 19.62 -18.70 -5.07
N TRP A 41 18.84 -17.83 -4.43
CA TRP A 41 19.28 -16.49 -4.01
C TRP A 41 20.45 -16.55 -3.04
N ARG A 42 20.37 -17.46 -2.05
CA ARG A 42 21.45 -17.68 -1.09
C ARG A 42 22.71 -18.20 -1.77
N LYS A 43 22.57 -19.15 -2.71
CA LYS A 43 23.71 -19.68 -3.50
C LYS A 43 24.35 -18.63 -4.40
N LYS A 44 23.54 -17.76 -5.02
CA LYS A 44 24.00 -16.68 -5.89
C LYS A 44 24.51 -15.46 -5.14
N GLY A 45 24.22 -15.33 -3.84
CA GLY A 45 24.59 -14.16 -3.05
C GLY A 45 23.79 -12.90 -3.40
N ALA A 46 22.64 -13.04 -4.07
CA ALA A 46 21.80 -11.91 -4.43
C ALA A 46 20.30 -12.27 -4.37
N VAL A 47 19.52 -11.37 -3.77
CA VAL A 47 18.05 -11.39 -3.81
C VAL A 47 17.60 -10.40 -4.88
N PRO A 48 16.67 -10.75 -5.79
CA PRO A 48 16.22 -9.83 -6.83
C PRO A 48 15.62 -8.55 -6.25
N ASP A 49 15.96 -7.41 -6.84
CA ASP A 49 15.61 -6.07 -6.34
C ASP A 49 14.11 -5.89 -6.07
N ARG A 50 13.24 -6.48 -6.90
CA ARG A 50 11.77 -6.45 -6.74
C ARG A 50 11.27 -6.99 -5.40
N TYR A 51 12.05 -7.84 -4.73
CA TYR A 51 11.71 -8.35 -3.40
C TYR A 51 12.35 -7.50 -2.29
N LEU A 52 13.50 -6.87 -2.57
CA LEU A 52 14.19 -5.97 -1.66
C LEU A 52 13.45 -4.63 -1.50
N THR A 53 12.85 -4.10 -2.56
CA THR A 53 12.11 -2.83 -2.56
C THR A 53 10.80 -2.88 -1.79
N ALA A 54 10.30 -4.07 -1.48
CA ALA A 54 8.99 -4.20 -0.86
C ALA A 54 9.01 -4.00 0.68
N GLY A 55 10.14 -3.65 1.32
CA GLY A 55 10.29 -3.57 2.79
C GLY A 55 9.43 -2.53 3.57
N PRO A 56 9.20 -2.73 4.89
CA PRO A 56 8.56 -1.74 5.75
C PRO A 56 9.47 -0.51 5.93
N GLY A 57 8.91 0.69 5.83
CA GLY A 57 9.66 1.95 5.87
C GLY A 57 10.23 2.41 4.52
N ASN A 58 10.28 1.56 3.50
CA ASN A 58 10.54 2.02 2.13
C ASN A 58 9.21 2.50 1.54
N VAL A 59 8.91 3.77 1.78
CA VAL A 59 7.87 4.52 1.08
C VAL A 59 8.36 4.81 -0.36
N SER A 60 8.79 3.77 -1.08
CA SER A 60 8.84 3.87 -2.53
C SER A 60 7.46 3.47 -2.98
N TYR A 61 6.58 4.45 -3.16
CA TYR A 61 5.30 4.33 -3.85
C TYR A 61 5.58 3.88 -5.28
N SER A 62 6.05 2.66 -5.43
CA SER A 62 6.41 2.18 -6.73
C SER A 62 5.13 1.65 -7.33
N PHE A 63 4.54 2.50 -8.17
CA PHE A 63 3.58 2.18 -9.23
C PHE A 63 3.89 0.87 -10.00
N THR A 64 5.05 0.25 -9.76
CA THR A 64 5.55 -0.98 -10.39
C THR A 64 5.45 -2.24 -9.51
N THR A 65 5.15 -2.12 -8.21
CA THR A 65 5.05 -3.29 -7.32
C THR A 65 3.65 -3.86 -7.36
N ALA A 66 3.53 -5.09 -7.89
CA ALA A 66 2.25 -5.77 -8.01
C ALA A 66 1.57 -5.93 -6.62
N PRO A 67 0.25 -5.72 -6.50
CA PRO A 67 -0.48 -5.81 -5.22
C PRO A 67 -0.27 -7.13 -4.46
N MET A 68 0.04 -8.21 -5.17
CA MET A 68 0.34 -9.52 -4.60
C MET A 68 1.67 -9.60 -3.82
N LEU A 69 2.52 -8.56 -3.88
CA LEU A 69 3.79 -8.45 -3.16
C LEU A 69 3.74 -7.42 -2.01
N TRP A 70 2.59 -6.79 -1.84
CA TRP A 70 2.36 -5.81 -0.79
C TRP A 70 2.37 -6.49 0.58
N ASN A 71 2.88 -5.77 1.58
CA ASN A 71 2.83 -6.18 2.98
C ASN A 71 1.41 -6.02 3.55
N ASP A 72 1.19 -6.51 4.78
CA ASP A 72 -0.14 -6.49 5.39
C ASP A 72 -0.69 -5.06 5.60
N GLU A 73 0.17 -4.08 5.89
CA GLU A 73 -0.25 -2.67 6.02
C GLU A 73 -0.76 -2.13 4.68
N GLU A 74 -0.02 -2.35 3.61
CA GLU A 74 -0.35 -1.95 2.25
C GLU A 74 -1.64 -2.62 1.74
N GLN A 75 -1.80 -3.92 2.02
CA GLN A 75 -3.00 -4.66 1.65
C GLN A 75 -4.25 -4.13 2.37
N HIS A 76 -4.14 -3.84 3.66
CA HIS A 76 -5.27 -3.34 4.47
C HIS A 76 -5.48 -1.83 4.34
N ALA A 77 -4.51 -1.08 3.82
CA ALA A 77 -4.67 0.33 3.50
C ALA A 77 -5.50 0.56 2.22
N LEU A 78 -5.48 -0.37 1.28
CA LEU A 78 -6.18 -0.22 -0.01
C LEU A 78 -7.70 -0.04 0.12
N PRO A 79 -8.44 -0.83 0.94
CA PRO A 79 -9.86 -0.60 1.15
C PRO A 79 -10.16 0.80 1.70
N LEU A 80 -9.33 1.30 2.63
CA LEU A 80 -9.48 2.64 3.19
C LEU A 80 -9.25 3.72 2.13
N ALA A 81 -8.23 3.54 1.29
CA ALA A 81 -7.91 4.43 0.19
C ALA A 81 -9.03 4.49 -0.86
N LEU A 82 -9.59 3.34 -1.24
CA LEU A 82 -10.72 3.25 -2.17
C LEU A 82 -11.98 3.90 -1.60
N ALA A 83 -12.27 3.66 -0.31
CA ALA A 83 -13.42 4.28 0.35
C ALA A 83 -13.30 5.82 0.33
N ARG A 84 -12.11 6.37 0.59
CA ARG A 84 -11.83 7.81 0.50
C ARG A 84 -11.99 8.34 -0.93
N LEU A 85 -11.41 7.64 -1.91
CA LEU A 85 -11.53 7.99 -3.33
C LEU A 85 -13.00 8.06 -3.78
N PHE A 86 -13.81 7.06 -3.43
CA PHE A 86 -15.22 7.03 -3.81
C PHE A 86 -16.08 8.04 -3.04
N ARG A 87 -15.76 8.31 -1.77
CA ARG A 87 -16.42 9.37 -1.01
C ARG A 87 -16.18 10.73 -1.67
N ASP A 88 -14.95 11.01 -2.09
CA ASP A 88 -14.55 12.34 -2.54
C ASP A 88 -14.75 12.58 -4.05
N HIS A 89 -14.71 11.51 -4.85
CA HIS A 89 -14.79 11.59 -6.33
C HIS A 89 -15.75 10.59 -6.96
N GLY A 90 -16.62 9.93 -6.18
CA GLY A 90 -17.50 8.87 -6.69
C GLY A 90 -18.40 9.31 -7.86
N ASP A 91 -18.80 10.58 -7.91
CA ASP A 91 -19.57 11.15 -9.02
C ASP A 91 -18.81 11.11 -10.36
N LYS A 92 -17.48 11.22 -10.30
CA LYS A 92 -16.59 11.18 -11.48
C LYS A 92 -16.40 9.77 -12.01
N TYR A 93 -16.53 8.76 -11.16
CA TYR A 93 -16.48 7.34 -11.56
C TYR A 93 -17.85 6.77 -11.96
N ALA A 94 -18.92 7.58 -11.91
CA ALA A 94 -20.27 7.13 -12.24
C ALA A 94 -20.48 6.84 -13.75
N SER A 95 -19.69 7.45 -14.63
CA SER A 95 -19.70 7.13 -16.07
C SER A 95 -18.32 7.34 -16.70
N PHE A 96 -18.05 6.65 -17.81
CA PHE A 96 -16.79 6.80 -18.53
C PHE A 96 -16.59 8.23 -19.05
N GLU A 97 -17.67 8.89 -19.49
CA GLU A 97 -17.64 10.29 -19.92
C GLU A 97 -17.24 11.23 -18.77
N LYS A 98 -17.87 11.10 -17.59
CA LYS A 98 -17.54 11.90 -16.41
C LYS A 98 -16.11 11.65 -15.93
N PHE A 99 -15.63 10.41 -16.07
CA PHE A 99 -14.25 10.04 -15.76
C PHE A 99 -13.27 10.67 -16.76
N ALA A 100 -13.55 10.57 -18.07
CA ALA A 100 -12.68 11.09 -19.13
C ALA A 100 -12.60 12.63 -19.11
N ILE A 101 -13.69 13.31 -18.78
CA ILE A 101 -13.75 14.77 -18.64
C ILE A 101 -13.22 15.23 -17.26
N GLY A 102 -13.26 14.35 -16.26
CA GLY A 102 -13.00 14.60 -14.83
C GLY A 102 -11.57 14.98 -14.43
N GLN A 103 -10.70 15.32 -15.38
CA GLN A 103 -9.27 15.65 -15.22
C GLN A 103 -8.35 14.47 -14.86
N PRO A 104 -7.12 14.43 -15.44
CA PRO A 104 -6.12 13.37 -15.21
C PRO A 104 -5.67 13.19 -13.76
N LEU A 105 -5.91 14.16 -12.89
CA LEU A 105 -5.45 14.14 -11.49
C LEU A 105 -6.30 13.22 -10.60
N ILE A 106 -7.53 12.89 -11.01
CA ILE A 106 -8.41 12.02 -10.21
C ILE A 106 -7.92 10.57 -10.27
N SER A 107 -7.43 10.11 -11.42
CA SER A 107 -6.87 8.76 -11.56
C SER A 107 -5.56 8.57 -10.76
N THR A 108 -4.82 9.64 -10.47
CA THR A 108 -3.64 9.60 -9.60
C THR A 108 -3.96 9.76 -8.11
N SER A 109 -5.18 10.22 -7.77
CA SER A 109 -5.59 10.49 -6.39
C SER A 109 -5.68 9.23 -5.52
N LEU A 110 -5.94 8.05 -6.11
CA LEU A 110 -5.92 6.77 -5.38
C LEU A 110 -4.59 6.56 -4.65
N TRP A 111 -3.48 6.91 -5.29
CA TRP A 111 -2.15 6.71 -4.71
C TRP A 111 -1.89 7.62 -3.53
N MET A 112 -2.42 8.84 -3.56
CA MET A 112 -2.36 9.76 -2.44
C MET A 112 -3.17 9.24 -1.25
N TYR A 113 -4.37 8.69 -1.49
CA TYR A 113 -5.16 8.09 -0.42
C TYR A 113 -4.52 6.81 0.13
N LEU A 114 -3.89 5.99 -0.72
CA LEU A 114 -3.18 4.78 -0.30
C LEU A 114 -1.94 5.13 0.53
N ALA A 115 -1.19 6.14 0.08
CA ALA A 115 -0.05 6.68 0.79
C ALA A 115 -0.38 7.05 2.23
N GLU A 116 -1.46 7.79 2.38
CA GLU A 116 -1.93 8.25 3.68
C GLU A 116 -2.49 7.11 4.53
N ALA A 117 -3.30 6.22 3.94
CA ALA A 117 -3.83 5.06 4.63
C ALA A 117 -2.72 4.15 5.18
N VAL A 118 -1.65 3.89 4.41
CA VAL A 118 -0.51 3.10 4.89
C VAL A 118 0.18 3.78 6.07
N ARG A 119 0.39 5.09 5.99
CA ARG A 119 1.00 5.88 7.07
C ARG A 119 0.19 5.77 8.37
N GLU A 120 -1.12 6.01 8.28
CA GLU A 120 -2.03 5.92 9.44
C GLU A 120 -2.10 4.51 10.03
N LEU A 121 -2.18 3.48 9.20
CA LEU A 121 -2.19 2.09 9.66
C LEU A 121 -0.89 1.76 10.38
N ARG A 122 0.26 2.13 9.82
CA ARG A 122 1.56 1.93 10.45
C ARG A 122 1.66 2.65 11.80
N GLU A 123 1.29 3.93 11.85
CA GLU A 123 1.29 4.71 13.09
C GLU A 123 0.38 4.08 14.16
N HIS A 124 -0.77 3.55 13.77
CA HIS A 124 -1.66 2.85 14.69
C HIS A 124 -1.03 1.54 15.17
N CYS A 125 -0.55 0.69 14.26
CA CYS A 125 0.12 -0.58 14.59
C CYS A 125 1.34 -0.37 15.49
N ASP A 126 2.18 0.63 15.20
CA ASP A 126 3.37 0.95 16.00
C ASP A 126 3.00 1.41 17.41
N ARG A 127 1.88 2.12 17.55
CA ARG A 127 1.40 2.63 18.84
C ARG A 127 0.70 1.57 19.70
N THR A 128 -0.09 0.69 19.10
CA THR A 128 -0.96 -0.24 19.84
C THR A 128 -0.51 -1.69 19.80
N GLY A 129 0.38 -2.06 18.87
CA GLY A 129 0.72 -3.45 18.57
C GLY A 129 -0.40 -4.21 17.87
N ASP A 130 -1.45 -3.53 17.39
CA ASP A 130 -2.57 -4.17 16.72
C ASP A 130 -2.17 -4.72 15.34
N HIS A 131 -2.87 -5.76 14.91
CA HIS A 131 -2.76 -6.26 13.54
C HIS A 131 -3.30 -5.21 12.53
N PRO A 132 -2.67 -5.03 11.34
CA PRO A 132 -3.09 -4.03 10.34
C PRO A 132 -4.57 -4.08 9.96
N ARG A 133 -5.16 -5.28 9.93
CA ARG A 133 -6.62 -5.46 9.76
C ARG A 133 -7.46 -4.74 10.82
N MET A 134 -7.07 -4.79 12.09
CA MET A 134 -7.78 -4.12 13.19
C MET A 134 -7.55 -2.63 13.13
N ALA A 135 -6.32 -2.20 12.88
CA ALA A 135 -5.98 -0.79 12.63
C ALA A 135 -6.84 -0.20 11.51
N MET A 136 -6.98 -0.90 10.38
CA MET A 136 -7.85 -0.49 9.28
C MET A 136 -9.30 -0.28 9.72
N LEU A 137 -9.89 -1.21 10.48
CA LEU A 137 -11.28 -1.08 10.93
C LEU A 137 -11.47 0.10 11.88
N ILE A 138 -10.50 0.35 12.75
CA ILE A 138 -10.53 1.48 13.69
C ILE A 138 -10.41 2.79 12.92
N VAL A 139 -9.43 2.91 12.03
CA VAL A 139 -9.23 4.11 11.20
C VAL A 139 -10.43 4.34 10.29
N ALA A 140 -10.99 3.29 9.69
CA ALA A 140 -12.21 3.38 8.89
C ALA A 140 -13.38 3.91 9.73
N ARG A 141 -13.62 3.33 10.91
CA ARG A 141 -14.66 3.82 11.84
C ARG A 141 -14.46 5.30 12.18
N ASP A 142 -13.23 5.70 12.48
CA ASP A 142 -12.90 7.06 12.90
C ASP A 142 -12.97 8.08 11.76
N THR A 143 -13.00 7.61 10.51
CA THR A 143 -13.10 8.43 9.30
C THR A 143 -14.51 8.46 8.71
N ILE A 144 -15.45 7.62 9.17
CA ILE A 144 -16.87 7.71 8.81
C ILE A 144 -17.38 9.12 9.16
N GLY A 145 -17.92 9.82 8.16
CA GLY A 145 -18.51 11.15 8.32
C GLY A 145 -17.50 12.30 8.41
N LYS A 146 -16.20 12.04 8.36
CA LYS A 146 -15.17 13.09 8.27
C LYS A 146 -14.74 13.29 6.81
N PRO A 147 -14.45 14.53 6.36
CA PRO A 147 -13.77 14.75 5.10
C PRO A 147 -12.35 14.15 5.15
N ALA A 148 -11.76 13.80 4.00
CA ALA A 148 -10.36 13.34 3.96
C ALA A 148 -9.47 14.38 4.64
N ALA A 149 -8.53 13.90 5.46
CA ALA A 149 -7.38 14.69 5.85
C ALA A 149 -6.54 14.95 4.59
N HIS A 150 -6.82 16.09 3.95
CA HIS A 150 -6.26 16.60 2.70
C HIS A 150 -6.69 15.92 1.39
N PRO A 151 -6.96 16.78 0.39
CA PRO A 151 -6.08 16.86 -0.78
C PRO A 151 -5.50 18.28 -0.91
N PRO A 152 -4.17 18.52 -0.95
CA PRO A 152 -3.68 19.67 -1.71
C PRO A 152 -3.56 19.14 -3.15
N PHE A 153 -4.42 19.49 -4.09
CA PHE A 153 -4.24 20.72 -4.86
C PHE A 153 -5.53 21.19 -5.56
N VAL A 154 -6.68 20.56 -5.30
CA VAL A 154 -7.93 20.95 -5.99
C VAL A 154 -9.09 21.00 -5.00
N GLN A 155 -9.17 22.07 -4.22
CA GLN A 155 -10.47 22.50 -3.71
C GLN A 155 -11.26 23.06 -4.89
N VAL A 156 -12.06 22.23 -5.56
CA VAL A 156 -13.18 22.76 -6.35
C VAL A 156 -14.23 23.16 -5.34
N SER A 157 -14.30 24.44 -5.01
CA SER A 157 -15.46 25.03 -4.38
C SER A 157 -16.66 24.77 -5.28
N VAL A 158 -17.55 23.86 -4.86
CA VAL A 158 -18.85 23.70 -5.49
C VAL A 158 -19.63 24.97 -5.19
N THR A 159 -19.59 25.94 -6.10
CA THR A 159 -20.60 26.99 -6.14
C THR A 159 -21.93 26.29 -6.33
N ARG A 160 -22.74 26.32 -5.27
CA ARG A 160 -24.15 25.93 -5.31
C ARG A 160 -24.87 26.96 -6.19
N GLY A 161 -24.78 26.79 -7.51
CA GLY A 161 -25.57 27.53 -8.47
C GLY A 161 -26.99 26.98 -8.43
N GLY A 162 -27.81 27.55 -7.56
CA GLY A 162 -29.26 27.40 -7.63
C GLY A 162 -29.84 28.26 -8.75
N ALA A 163 -30.85 27.68 -9.41
CA ALA A 163 -31.96 28.24 -10.20
C ALA A 163 -32.27 27.16 -11.26
N GLU A 164 -33.40 26.44 -11.33
CA GLU A 164 -34.78 26.74 -10.95
C GLU A 164 -35.16 28.19 -11.27
N GLU A 165 -35.32 28.48 -12.56
CA GLU A 165 -36.62 28.72 -13.23
C GLU A 165 -36.48 28.51 -14.75
#